data_AF-A0A1G8J1E6-F1
#
_entry.id   AF-A0A1G8J1E6-F1
#
_cell.length_a   1.000
_cell.length_b   1.000
_cell.length_c   1.000
_cell.angle_alpha   90.00
_cell.angle_beta   90.00
_cell.angle_gamma   90.00
#
_symmetry.space_group_name_H-M   'P 1'
#
loop_
_entity.id
_entity.type
_entity.pdbx_description
1 polymer ?
#
loop_
_entity_poly.entity_id
_entity_poly.type
_entity_poly.pdbx_seq_one_letter_code
_entity_poly.pdbx_strand_id
1 'polypeptide(L)'
;MCELPKRRFLASLNPLRLVLAVLAVAVVAAGWLLPELVSAIPIGAGLLTLVAAVLLPAVKEIEFGLSPGFKLSPALKDREAELRSVFELQRGDMEYCAHLLCPDPETARELLEAAWSQAAAAWRGPVTPQLRVYTLCVLIRLIRKDEIWRGAGRGPLPEGDLLTSLALEERIVVVLHEFANLTFAEIAGLTDRTTAEVLGSWAAAHALTRGPSADGKPALEERPSPDEDLK
;
A
#
# COMPACT_ATOMS: atom_id res chain seq x y z
N MET A 1 -8.69 -8.60 1.06
CA MET A 1 -8.92 -7.62 2.16
C MET A 1 -7.78 -6.58 2.18
N CYS A 2 -8.05 -5.30 2.48
CA CYS A 2 -6.97 -4.30 2.64
C CYS A 2 -6.23 -4.52 3.96
N GLU A 3 -5.21 -5.38 3.94
CA GLU A 3 -4.40 -5.64 5.13
C GLU A 3 -3.52 -4.43 5.44
N LEU A 4 -3.67 -3.90 6.65
CA LEU A 4 -2.69 -2.96 7.19
C LEU A 4 -1.34 -3.67 7.31
N PRO A 5 -0.23 -3.05 6.88
CA PRO A 5 1.09 -3.66 7.05
C PRO A 5 1.30 -3.98 8.53
N LYS A 6 1.53 -5.26 8.85
CA LYS A 6 1.84 -5.71 10.20
C LYS A 6 3.09 -4.97 10.66
N ARG A 7 2.99 -4.22 11.77
CA ARG A 7 4.13 -3.55 12.40
C ARG A 7 5.23 -4.59 12.65
N ARG A 8 6.33 -4.54 11.88
CA ARG A 8 7.52 -5.33 12.17
C ARG A 8 8.26 -4.68 13.34
N PHE A 9 7.74 -4.86 14.56
CA PHE A 9 8.41 -4.46 15.80
C PHE A 9 9.82 -5.06 15.92
N LEU A 10 10.07 -6.19 15.26
CA LEU A 10 11.34 -6.91 15.33
C LEU A 10 12.46 -6.32 14.47
N ALA A 11 12.16 -5.37 13.58
CA ALA A 11 13.20 -4.71 12.78
C ALA A 11 13.98 -3.64 13.57
N SER A 12 13.58 -3.32 14.82
CA SER A 12 14.24 -2.34 15.68
C SER A 12 15.15 -2.93 16.78
N LEU A 13 15.29 -4.27 16.85
CA LEU A 13 16.15 -4.92 17.84
C LEU A 13 17.62 -4.90 17.39
N ASN A 14 18.34 -3.87 17.84
CA ASN A 14 19.79 -3.73 17.65
C ASN A 14 20.53 -4.95 18.30
N PRO A 15 21.43 -5.67 17.60
CA PRO A 15 22.08 -6.90 18.09
C PRO A 15 22.87 -6.68 19.39
N LEU A 16 23.45 -5.48 19.55
CA LEU A 16 24.13 -5.05 20.77
C LEU A 16 23.22 -5.12 22.02
N ARG A 17 21.92 -4.84 21.87
CA ARG A 17 20.97 -4.82 22.98
C ARG A 17 20.55 -6.23 23.39
N LEU A 18 20.46 -7.14 22.42
CA LEU A 18 20.19 -8.54 22.70
C LEU A 18 21.33 -9.16 23.51
N VAL A 19 22.58 -8.81 23.16
CA VAL A 19 23.76 -9.19 23.94
C VAL A 19 23.72 -8.61 25.36
N LEU A 20 23.36 -7.33 25.52
CA LEU A 20 23.25 -6.70 26.85
C LEU A 20 22.14 -7.31 27.72
N ALA A 21 20.99 -7.67 27.13
CA ALA A 21 19.90 -8.31 27.86
C ALA A 21 20.30 -9.72 28.34
N VAL A 22 20.96 -10.51 27.49
CA VAL A 22 21.50 -11.83 27.86
C VAL A 22 22.56 -11.69 28.96
N LEU A 23 23.44 -10.70 28.85
CA LEU A 23 24.46 -10.43 29.86
C LEU A 23 23.83 -10.04 31.22
N ALA A 24 22.78 -9.22 31.22
CA ALA A 24 22.08 -8.82 32.44
C ALA A 24 21.40 -10.01 33.13
N VAL A 25 20.77 -10.91 32.37
CA VAL A 25 20.20 -12.16 32.90
C VAL A 25 21.29 -13.03 33.53
N ALA A 26 22.45 -13.15 32.88
CA ALA A 26 23.58 -13.92 33.40
C ALA A 26 24.11 -13.34 34.72
N VAL A 27 24.18 -12.01 34.86
CA VAL A 27 24.59 -11.33 36.10
C VAL A 27 23.58 -11.54 37.23
N VAL A 28 22.27 -11.47 36.94
CA VAL A 28 21.22 -11.74 37.92
C VAL A 28 21.27 -13.20 38.40
N ALA A 29 21.45 -14.15 37.48
CA ALA A 29 21.57 -15.57 37.80
C ALA A 29 22.82 -15.87 38.65
N ALA A 30 23.97 -15.25 38.32
CA ALA A 30 25.20 -15.38 39.08
C ALA A 30 25.09 -14.76 40.49
N GLY A 31 24.37 -13.63 40.63
CA GLY A 31 24.12 -12.99 41.92
C GLY A 31 23.28 -13.84 42.88
N TRP A 32 22.40 -14.69 42.34
CA TRP A 32 21.59 -15.63 43.11
C TRP A 32 22.39 -16.81 43.71
N LEU A 33 23.58 -17.09 43.18
CA LEU A 33 24.44 -18.19 43.62
C LEU A 33 25.42 -17.80 44.75
N LEU A 34 25.45 -16.54 45.18
CA LEU A 34 26.35 -16.04 46.23
C LEU A 34 25.57 -15.68 47.51
N PRO A 35 25.73 -16.44 48.61
CA PRO A 35 25.01 -16.20 49.86
C PRO A 35 25.82 -15.26 50.77
N GLU A 36 25.44 -13.98 50.83
CA GLU A 36 25.76 -12.97 51.87
C GLU A 36 25.23 -11.58 51.43
N LEU A 37 25.12 -10.59 52.34
CA LEU A 37 24.53 -9.25 52.13
C LEU A 37 25.10 -8.46 50.93
N VAL A 38 26.23 -8.89 50.37
CA VAL A 38 26.90 -8.31 49.20
C VAL A 38 26.17 -8.66 47.89
N SER A 39 25.29 -9.66 47.87
CA SER A 39 24.52 -10.08 46.68
C SER A 39 23.45 -9.06 46.25
N ALA A 40 23.01 -8.18 47.16
CA ALA A 40 21.99 -7.17 46.86
C ALA A 40 22.45 -6.14 45.81
N ILE A 41 23.74 -5.82 45.80
CA ILE A 41 24.33 -4.82 44.88
C ILE A 41 24.37 -5.33 43.43
N PRO A 42 24.94 -6.51 43.11
CA PRO A 42 24.95 -7.03 41.74
C PRO A 42 23.57 -7.47 41.26
N ILE A 43 22.70 -7.98 42.15
CA ILE A 43 21.29 -8.27 41.79
C ILE A 43 20.56 -6.97 41.47
N GLY A 44 20.73 -5.93 42.28
CA GLY A 44 20.17 -4.61 42.03
C GLY A 44 20.67 -4.00 40.72
N ALA A 45 21.98 -4.02 40.48
CA ALA A 45 22.57 -3.51 39.25
C ALA A 45 22.16 -4.32 38.01
N GLY A 46 22.08 -5.64 38.11
CA GLY A 46 21.60 -6.55 37.07
C GLY A 46 20.12 -6.34 36.75
N LEU A 47 19.28 -6.16 37.77
CA LEU A 47 17.86 -5.82 37.59
C LEU A 47 17.72 -4.42 36.97
N LEU A 48 18.51 -3.45 37.40
CA LEU A 48 18.49 -2.09 36.86
C LEU A 48 18.95 -2.06 35.39
N THR A 49 19.95 -2.86 35.03
CA THR A 49 20.39 -3.01 33.63
C THR A 49 19.41 -3.80 32.79
N LEU A 50 18.73 -4.79 33.35
CA LEU A 50 17.67 -5.53 32.65
C LEU A 50 16.43 -4.64 32.43
N VAL A 51 16.04 -3.87 33.44
CA VAL A 51 15.05 -2.79 33.35
C VAL A 51 15.51 -1.73 32.33
N ALA A 52 16.77 -1.31 32.36
CA ALA A 52 17.28 -0.36 31.38
C ALA A 52 17.30 -0.93 29.95
N ALA A 53 17.69 -2.20 29.76
CA ALA A 53 17.82 -2.82 28.44
C ALA A 53 16.48 -3.27 27.85
N VAL A 54 15.51 -3.66 28.70
CA VAL A 54 14.20 -4.21 28.30
C VAL A 54 13.08 -3.18 28.45
N LEU A 55 13.11 -2.34 29.50
CA LEU A 55 12.10 -1.31 29.76
C LEU A 55 12.48 0.10 29.28
N LEU A 56 13.75 0.50 29.12
CA LEU A 56 14.01 1.80 28.45
C LEU A 56 13.72 1.83 26.94
N PRO A 57 13.75 0.73 26.16
CA PRO A 57 13.16 0.74 24.83
C PRO A 57 11.64 0.90 24.92
N ALA A 58 11.00 0.37 25.97
CA ALA A 58 9.61 0.70 26.23
C ALA A 58 9.50 2.19 26.56
N VAL A 59 10.34 2.81 27.40
CA VAL A 59 10.22 4.25 27.74
C VAL A 59 10.61 5.20 26.60
N LYS A 60 11.62 4.85 25.78
CA LYS A 60 11.98 5.58 24.55
C LYS A 60 10.99 5.35 23.41
N GLU A 61 10.13 4.35 23.50
CA GLU A 61 8.96 4.20 22.61
C GLU A 61 7.61 4.56 23.29
N ILE A 62 7.57 4.80 24.60
CA ILE A 62 6.43 5.36 25.39
C ILE A 62 6.44 6.90 25.35
N GLU A 63 7.49 7.53 24.79
CA GLU A 63 7.35 8.86 24.19
C GLU A 63 6.27 8.89 23.07
N PHE A 64 5.77 7.72 22.63
CA PHE A 64 4.51 7.56 21.90
C PHE A 64 3.55 6.56 22.56
N GLY A 65 3.21 6.75 23.83
CA GLY A 65 1.93 6.25 24.35
C GLY A 65 1.92 5.91 25.83
N LEU A 66 1.04 6.61 26.54
CA LEU A 66 0.54 6.36 27.92
C LEU A 66 1.28 7.08 29.06
N SER A 67 1.08 8.40 29.12
CA SER A 67 0.93 9.12 30.40
C SER A 67 -0.55 9.42 30.60
N PRO A 68 -1.19 8.98 31.71
CA PRO A 68 -2.58 9.31 32.01
C PRO A 68 -2.63 10.77 32.52
N GLY A 69 -2.71 11.72 31.58
CA GLY A 69 -2.90 13.13 31.92
C GLY A 69 -2.19 14.16 31.03
N PHE A 70 -1.42 13.75 30.01
CA PHE A 70 -0.73 14.71 29.14
C PHE A 70 -1.46 14.92 27.81
N LYS A 71 -1.67 16.19 27.45
CA LYS A 71 -2.47 16.68 26.32
C LYS A 71 -2.07 16.01 25.00
N LEU A 72 -2.82 15.00 24.55
CA LEU A 72 -2.66 14.25 23.30
C LEU A 72 -3.00 15.03 22.02
N SER A 73 -3.43 16.29 22.14
CA SER A 73 -3.91 17.07 20.99
C SER A 73 -2.83 17.55 20.00
N PRO A 74 -1.59 17.92 20.39
CA PRO A 74 -0.60 18.42 19.44
C PRO A 74 -0.03 17.30 18.56
N ALA A 75 0.46 16.21 19.15
CA ALA A 75 1.10 15.12 18.40
C ALA A 75 0.13 14.40 17.42
N LEU A 76 -1.16 14.35 17.74
CA LEU A 76 -2.18 13.84 16.81
C LEU A 76 -2.47 14.83 15.68
N LYS A 77 -2.49 16.13 15.96
CA LYS A 77 -2.65 17.18 14.93
C LYS A 77 -1.46 17.23 13.98
N ASP A 78 -0.25 17.08 14.51
CA ASP A 78 0.99 17.06 13.72
C ASP A 78 1.00 15.84 12.78
N ARG A 79 0.55 14.68 13.26
CA ARG A 79 0.40 13.46 12.45
C ARG A 79 -0.67 13.60 11.37
N GLU A 80 -1.82 14.21 11.69
CA GLU A 80 -2.87 14.46 10.70
C GLU A 80 -2.39 15.42 9.61
N ALA A 81 -1.64 16.46 10.00
CA ALA A 81 -1.02 17.41 9.07
C ALA A 81 0.03 16.73 8.18
N GLU A 82 0.85 15.83 8.73
CA GLU A 82 1.83 15.03 7.98
C GLU A 82 1.17 14.07 6.97
N LEU A 83 0.09 13.39 7.36
CA LEU A 83 -0.66 12.53 6.44
C LEU A 83 -1.33 13.37 5.33
N ARG A 84 -1.91 14.51 5.69
CA ARG A 84 -2.55 15.43 4.74
C ARG A 84 -1.53 15.97 3.74
N SER A 85 -0.32 16.36 4.18
CA SER A 85 0.71 16.86 3.26
C SER A 85 1.15 15.81 2.25
N VAL A 86 1.26 14.54 2.66
CA VAL A 86 1.59 13.45 1.74
C VAL A 86 0.44 13.10 0.80
N PHE A 87 -0.81 13.17 1.25
CA PHE A 87 -1.94 13.02 0.35
C PHE A 87 -2.01 14.14 -0.69
N GLU A 88 -1.72 15.39 -0.32
CA GLU A 88 -1.66 16.50 -1.28
C GLU A 88 -0.57 16.29 -2.35
N LEU A 89 0.60 15.76 -1.98
CA LEU A 89 1.65 15.43 -2.94
C LEU A 89 1.26 14.34 -3.93
N GLN A 90 0.38 13.42 -3.52
CA GLN A 90 -0.09 12.30 -4.34
C GLN A 90 -1.44 12.57 -5.01
N ARG A 91 -2.01 13.76 -4.79
CA ARG A 91 -3.38 14.08 -5.12
C ARG A 91 -3.67 13.92 -6.60
N GLY A 92 -2.83 14.51 -7.46
CA GLY A 92 -3.03 14.47 -8.91
C GLY A 92 -3.04 13.04 -9.47
N ASP A 93 -2.08 12.21 -9.07
CA ASP A 93 -1.99 10.82 -9.52
C ASP A 93 -3.21 10.00 -9.07
N MET A 94 -3.65 10.22 -7.83
CA MET A 94 -4.79 9.51 -7.24
C MET A 94 -6.12 9.96 -7.81
N GLU A 95 -6.31 11.26 -8.06
CA GLU A 95 -7.47 11.83 -8.75
C GLU A 95 -7.57 11.27 -10.16
N TYR A 96 -6.45 11.21 -10.88
CA TYR A 96 -6.42 10.64 -12.21
C TYR A 96 -6.81 9.15 -12.20
N CYS A 97 -6.26 8.35 -11.28
CA CYS A 97 -6.67 6.95 -11.13
C CYS A 97 -8.16 6.83 -10.77
N ALA A 98 -8.69 7.68 -9.89
CA ALA A 98 -10.10 7.66 -9.52
C ALA A 98 -11.01 7.96 -10.73
N HIS A 99 -10.66 8.95 -11.56
CA HIS A 99 -11.40 9.27 -12.78
C HIS A 99 -11.37 8.16 -13.82
N LEU A 100 -10.25 7.44 -13.94
CA LEU A 100 -10.19 6.29 -14.84
C LEU A 100 -11.07 5.13 -14.34
N LEU A 101 -11.25 4.98 -13.03
CA LEU A 101 -12.05 3.90 -12.45
C LEU A 101 -13.55 4.24 -12.39
N CYS A 102 -13.90 5.51 -12.20
CA CYS A 102 -15.27 6.00 -12.02
C CYS A 102 -15.73 6.84 -13.23
N PRO A 103 -16.83 6.48 -13.91
CA PRO A 103 -17.32 7.22 -15.07
C PRO A 103 -17.80 8.65 -14.76
N ASP A 104 -18.27 8.87 -13.54
CA ASP A 104 -18.75 10.17 -13.08
C ASP A 104 -17.65 10.88 -12.27
N PRO A 105 -17.17 12.06 -12.71
CA PRO A 105 -16.04 12.73 -12.07
C PRO A 105 -16.35 13.22 -10.65
N GLU A 106 -17.59 13.62 -10.37
CA GLU A 106 -17.98 14.03 -9.02
C GLU A 106 -17.99 12.82 -8.07
N THR A 107 -18.59 11.70 -8.48
CA THR A 107 -18.53 10.45 -7.71
C THR A 107 -17.07 10.01 -7.49
N ALA A 108 -16.20 10.12 -8.51
CA ALA A 108 -14.79 9.76 -8.39
C ALA A 108 -14.09 10.56 -7.27
N ARG A 109 -14.34 11.87 -7.22
CA ARG A 109 -13.80 12.78 -6.22
C ARG A 109 -14.33 12.48 -4.82
N GLU A 110 -15.64 12.28 -4.66
CA GLU A 110 -16.25 11.91 -3.38
C GLU A 110 -15.68 10.60 -2.82
N LEU A 111 -15.52 9.58 -3.67
CA LEU A 111 -14.97 8.29 -3.26
C LEU A 111 -13.49 8.38 -2.90
N LEU A 112 -12.72 9.23 -3.58
CA LEU A 112 -11.32 9.47 -3.27
C LEU A 112 -11.15 10.22 -1.94
N GLU A 113 -11.94 11.27 -1.69
CA GLU A 113 -11.95 11.98 -0.41
C GLU A 113 -12.34 11.02 0.74
N ALA A 114 -13.35 10.18 0.52
CA ALA A 114 -13.73 9.15 1.49
C ALA A 114 -12.62 8.12 1.72
N ALA A 115 -11.88 7.74 0.68
CA ALA A 115 -10.73 6.84 0.79
C ALA A 115 -9.59 7.45 1.61
N TRP A 116 -9.24 8.73 1.38
CA TRP A 116 -8.24 9.43 2.19
C TRP A 116 -8.67 9.56 3.65
N SER A 117 -9.93 9.90 3.91
CA SER A 117 -10.47 9.99 5.27
C SER A 117 -10.37 8.66 6.01
N GLN A 118 -10.80 7.56 5.37
CA GLN A 118 -10.68 6.21 5.94
C GLN A 118 -9.22 5.77 6.11
N ALA A 119 -8.35 6.11 5.16
CA ALA A 119 -6.93 5.80 5.24
C ALA A 119 -6.26 6.55 6.40
N ALA A 120 -6.52 7.85 6.54
CA ALA A 120 -6.02 8.68 7.63
C ALA A 120 -6.44 8.15 9.00
N ALA A 121 -7.72 7.76 9.14
CA ALA A 121 -8.26 7.23 10.40
C ALA A 121 -7.68 5.86 10.78
N ALA A 122 -7.44 4.99 9.79
CA ALA A 122 -6.97 3.63 10.00
C ALA A 122 -5.44 3.50 10.06
N TRP A 123 -4.69 4.38 9.41
CA TRP A 123 -3.24 4.21 9.25
C TRP A 123 -2.47 4.47 10.55
N ARG A 124 -1.89 3.40 11.10
CA ARG A 124 -1.06 3.44 12.32
C ARG A 124 0.44 3.29 12.04
N GLY A 125 0.84 3.16 10.78
CA GLY A 125 2.23 3.00 10.35
C GLY A 125 2.96 4.34 10.14
N PRO A 126 4.26 4.30 9.77
CA PRO A 126 4.99 5.46 9.27
C PRO A 126 4.47 5.91 7.90
N VAL A 127 4.71 7.16 7.54
CA VAL A 127 4.33 7.70 6.22
C VAL A 127 5.35 7.21 5.19
N THR A 128 4.98 6.15 4.48
CA THR A 128 5.81 5.47 3.47
C THR A 128 5.01 5.26 2.19
N PRO A 129 5.62 4.87 1.05
CA PRO A 129 4.88 4.56 -0.17
C PRO A 129 3.77 3.50 0.01
N GLN A 130 3.85 2.68 1.06
CA GLN A 130 2.79 1.71 1.42
C GLN A 130 1.46 2.37 1.78
N LEU A 131 1.48 3.63 2.24
CA LEU A 131 0.26 4.40 2.50
C LEU A 131 -0.53 4.63 1.20
N ARG A 132 0.15 4.92 0.08
CA ARG A 132 -0.49 5.07 -1.23
C ARG A 132 -1.19 3.78 -1.65
N VAL A 133 -0.49 2.66 -1.53
CA VAL A 133 -1.01 1.32 -1.85
C VAL A 133 -2.24 0.99 -0.98
N TYR A 134 -2.19 1.30 0.32
CA TYR A 134 -3.32 1.12 1.22
C TYR A 134 -4.51 2.02 0.84
N THR A 135 -4.28 3.30 0.53
CA THR A 135 -5.33 4.22 0.07
C THR A 135 -5.97 3.75 -1.24
N LEU A 136 -5.18 3.29 -2.21
CA LEU A 136 -5.69 2.68 -3.45
C LEU A 136 -6.57 1.46 -3.16
N CYS A 137 -6.15 0.60 -2.22
CA CYS A 137 -6.98 -0.52 -1.77
C CYS A 137 -8.35 -0.07 -1.25
N VAL A 138 -8.35 0.94 -0.37
CA VAL A 138 -9.57 1.49 0.21
C VAL A 138 -10.46 2.10 -0.87
N LEU A 139 -9.88 2.86 -1.80
CA LEU A 139 -10.59 3.44 -2.95
C LEU A 139 -11.27 2.36 -3.79
N ILE A 140 -10.55 1.33 -4.23
CA ILE A 140 -11.12 0.23 -5.02
C ILE A 140 -12.28 -0.44 -4.29
N ARG A 141 -12.13 -0.66 -2.98
CA ARG A 141 -13.20 -1.23 -2.15
C ARG A 141 -14.44 -0.34 -2.14
N LEU A 142 -14.27 0.98 -2.09
CA LEU A 142 -15.39 1.92 -2.14
C LEU A 142 -16.02 1.95 -3.54
N ILE A 143 -15.23 1.91 -4.61
CA ILE A 143 -15.72 1.85 -5.99
C ILE A 143 -16.52 0.58 -6.25
N ARG A 144 -16.01 -0.58 -5.83
CA ARG A 144 -16.75 -1.87 -5.93
C ARG A 144 -18.10 -1.80 -5.20
N LYS A 145 -18.12 -1.20 -4.01
CA LYS A 145 -19.37 -0.99 -3.27
C LYS A 145 -20.30 -0.04 -4.02
N ASP A 146 -19.77 1.08 -4.52
CA ASP A 146 -20.55 2.04 -5.29
C ASP A 146 -21.15 1.39 -6.55
N GLU A 147 -20.41 0.56 -7.27
CA GLU A 147 -20.92 -0.19 -8.43
C GLU A 147 -22.02 -1.17 -8.02
N ILE A 148 -21.86 -1.92 -6.93
CA ILE A 148 -22.91 -2.84 -6.45
C ILE A 148 -24.21 -2.08 -6.09
N TRP A 149 -24.09 -0.93 -5.43
CA TRP A 149 -25.24 -0.18 -4.91
C TRP A 149 -25.86 0.81 -5.91
N ARG A 150 -25.06 1.40 -6.81
CA ARG A 150 -25.49 2.38 -7.83
C ARG A 150 -25.54 1.81 -9.25
N GLY A 151 -24.74 0.80 -9.56
CA GLY A 151 -24.68 0.15 -10.88
C GLY A 151 -25.94 -0.63 -11.24
N ALA A 152 -26.78 -0.98 -10.26
CA ALA A 152 -28.13 -1.50 -10.50
C ALA A 152 -29.10 -0.48 -11.12
N GLY A 153 -28.71 0.81 -11.23
CA GLY A 153 -29.59 1.89 -11.72
C GLY A 153 -28.93 2.96 -12.59
N ARG A 154 -27.66 2.81 -13.00
CA ARG A 154 -27.02 3.76 -13.94
C ARG A 154 -27.30 3.37 -15.39
N GLY A 155 -27.82 4.32 -16.17
CA GLY A 155 -27.97 4.22 -17.62
C GLY A 155 -26.61 4.12 -18.34
N PRO A 156 -26.63 3.96 -19.68
CA PRO A 156 -25.44 3.66 -20.48
C PRO A 156 -24.31 4.66 -20.22
N LEU A 157 -23.09 4.16 -20.05
CA LEU A 157 -21.90 5.01 -19.99
C LEU A 157 -21.74 5.78 -21.31
N PRO A 158 -21.22 7.02 -21.28
CA PRO A 158 -20.90 7.75 -22.50
C PRO A 158 -19.93 6.94 -23.36
N GLU A 159 -20.35 6.65 -24.59
CA GLU A 159 -19.55 5.96 -25.61
C GLU A 159 -18.36 6.83 -26.01
N GLY A 160 -17.13 6.34 -25.81
CA GLY A 160 -15.95 7.02 -26.33
C GLY A 160 -14.61 6.63 -25.71
N ASP A 161 -14.60 6.06 -24.51
CA ASP A 161 -13.35 5.66 -23.83
C ASP A 161 -13.20 4.14 -23.79
N LEU A 162 -12.08 3.62 -24.31
CA LEU A 162 -11.79 2.19 -24.36
C LEU A 162 -11.68 1.58 -22.96
N LEU A 163 -11.35 2.38 -21.93
CA LEU A 163 -11.35 1.92 -20.55
C LEU A 163 -12.76 1.81 -19.95
N THR A 164 -13.69 2.66 -20.39
CA THR A 164 -15.06 2.67 -19.85
C THR A 164 -15.93 1.53 -20.40
N SER A 165 -15.52 0.90 -21.51
CA SER A 165 -16.15 -0.30 -22.05
C SER A 165 -15.73 -1.60 -21.33
N LEU A 166 -14.60 -1.59 -20.61
CA LEU A 166 -14.15 -2.72 -19.81
C LEU A 166 -15.03 -2.91 -18.57
N ALA A 167 -15.19 -4.17 -18.17
CA ALA A 167 -15.78 -4.51 -16.87
C ALA A 167 -14.93 -3.90 -15.74
N LEU A 168 -15.55 -3.52 -14.61
CA LEU A 168 -14.84 -2.83 -13.53
C LEU A 168 -13.58 -3.59 -13.08
N GLU A 169 -13.64 -4.91 -12.96
CA GLU A 169 -12.50 -5.73 -12.53
C GLU A 169 -11.33 -5.72 -13.51
N GLU A 170 -11.59 -5.65 -14.81
CA GLU A 170 -10.56 -5.53 -15.85
C GLU A 170 -9.97 -4.11 -15.86
N ARG A 171 -10.84 -3.11 -15.72
CA ARG A 171 -10.45 -1.70 -15.61
C ARG A 171 -9.57 -1.46 -14.39
N ILE A 172 -9.90 -2.02 -13.23
CA ILE A 172 -9.08 -1.95 -12.01
C ILE A 172 -7.68 -2.47 -12.29
N VAL A 173 -7.55 -3.63 -12.94
CA VAL A 173 -6.24 -4.23 -13.22
C VAL A 173 -5.42 -3.35 -14.15
N VAL A 174 -6.02 -2.83 -15.23
CA VAL A 174 -5.33 -1.94 -16.18
C VAL A 174 -4.91 -0.64 -15.50
N VAL A 175 -5.82 0.01 -14.75
CA VAL A 175 -5.53 1.29 -14.09
C VAL A 175 -4.41 1.12 -13.05
N LEU A 176 -4.45 0.06 -12.24
CA LEU A 176 -3.42 -0.17 -11.25
C LEU A 176 -2.06 -0.50 -11.86
N HIS A 177 -2.04 -1.25 -12.96
CA HIS A 177 -0.79 -1.64 -13.60
C HIS A 177 -0.16 -0.47 -14.37
N GLU A 178 -0.90 0.11 -15.31
CA GLU A 178 -0.39 1.10 -16.27
C GLU A 178 -0.25 2.50 -15.67
N PHE A 179 -1.13 2.88 -14.74
CA PHE A 179 -1.20 4.25 -14.24
C PHE A 179 -0.72 4.39 -12.79
N ALA A 180 -0.99 3.39 -11.95
CA ALA A 180 -0.47 3.40 -10.58
C ALA A 180 0.92 2.73 -10.45
N ASN A 181 1.45 2.12 -11.53
CA ASN A 181 2.75 1.43 -11.57
C ASN A 181 2.87 0.28 -10.56
N LEU A 182 1.78 -0.45 -10.29
CA LEU A 182 1.83 -1.62 -9.42
C LEU A 182 2.17 -2.89 -10.20
N THR A 183 2.91 -3.78 -9.53
CA THR A 183 3.19 -5.12 -10.04
C THR A 183 1.94 -6.01 -9.97
N PHE A 184 1.85 -7.03 -10.83
CA PHE A 184 0.72 -7.98 -10.77
C PHE A 184 0.60 -8.70 -9.41
N ALA A 185 1.71 -8.88 -8.68
CA ALA A 185 1.70 -9.45 -7.34
C ALA A 185 1.07 -8.50 -6.31
N GLU A 186 1.35 -7.20 -6.40
CA GLU A 186 0.72 -6.19 -5.54
C GLU A 186 -0.76 -6.04 -5.86
N ILE A 187 -1.12 -6.03 -7.15
CA ILE A 187 -2.53 -5.99 -7.59
C ILE A 187 -3.29 -7.21 -7.09
N ALA A 188 -2.71 -8.40 -7.18
CA ALA A 188 -3.27 -9.64 -6.63
C ALA A 188 -3.54 -9.51 -5.12
N GLY A 189 -2.56 -9.04 -4.35
CA GLY A 189 -2.72 -8.80 -2.91
C GLY A 189 -3.80 -7.76 -2.58
N LEU A 190 -3.90 -6.69 -3.36
CA LEU A 190 -4.90 -5.63 -3.17
C LEU A 190 -6.32 -6.08 -3.50
N THR A 191 -6.47 -6.85 -4.57
CA THR A 191 -7.77 -7.22 -5.13
C THR A 191 -8.32 -8.52 -4.54
N ASP A 192 -7.54 -9.23 -3.72
CA ASP A 192 -7.86 -10.55 -3.15
C ASP A 192 -7.99 -11.63 -4.22
N ARG A 193 -7.09 -11.59 -5.20
CA ARG A 193 -7.06 -12.46 -6.38
C ARG A 193 -5.70 -13.12 -6.51
N THR A 194 -5.62 -14.18 -7.30
CA THR A 194 -4.32 -14.78 -7.64
C THR A 194 -3.61 -13.97 -8.73
N THR A 195 -2.28 -14.03 -8.77
CA THR A 195 -1.50 -13.37 -9.84
C THR A 195 -1.90 -13.89 -11.23
N ALA A 196 -2.25 -15.18 -11.34
CA ALA A 196 -2.72 -15.77 -12.60
C ALA A 196 -4.04 -15.17 -13.07
N GLU A 197 -5.00 -14.96 -12.17
CA GLU A 197 -6.28 -14.30 -12.48
C GLU A 197 -6.08 -12.84 -12.90
N VAL A 198 -5.19 -12.11 -12.22
CA VAL A 198 -4.86 -10.72 -12.56
C VAL A 198 -4.22 -10.63 -13.95
N LEU A 199 -3.26 -11.51 -14.26
CA LEU A 199 -2.65 -11.59 -15.59
C LEU A 199 -3.68 -11.94 -16.67
N GLY A 200 -4.60 -12.86 -16.37
CA GLY A 200 -5.69 -13.21 -17.29
C GLY A 200 -6.61 -12.02 -17.59
N SER A 201 -7.05 -11.28 -16.56
CA SER A 201 -7.85 -10.06 -16.75
C SER A 201 -7.11 -8.97 -17.51
N TRP A 202 -5.82 -8.77 -17.21
CA TRP A 202 -5.00 -7.80 -17.95
C TRP A 202 -4.89 -8.18 -19.43
N ALA A 203 -4.60 -9.46 -19.74
CA ALA A 203 -4.50 -9.94 -21.11
C ALA A 203 -5.83 -9.82 -21.87
N ALA A 204 -6.96 -10.14 -21.23
CA ALA A 204 -8.29 -9.97 -21.81
C ALA A 204 -8.61 -8.50 -22.13
N ALA A 205 -8.37 -7.61 -21.16
CA ALA A 205 -8.52 -6.17 -21.35
C ALA A 205 -7.65 -5.64 -22.49
N HIS A 206 -6.39 -6.09 -22.57
CA HIS A 206 -5.45 -5.62 -23.57
C HIS A 206 -5.75 -6.14 -24.99
N ALA A 207 -6.38 -7.32 -25.10
CA ALA A 207 -6.87 -7.83 -26.37
C ALA A 207 -8.04 -6.99 -26.91
N LEU A 208 -8.91 -6.48 -26.04
CA LEU A 208 -10.02 -5.60 -26.40
C LEU A 208 -9.55 -4.20 -26.82
N THR A 209 -8.49 -3.68 -26.20
CA THR A 209 -7.98 -2.33 -26.51
C THR A 209 -7.04 -2.27 -27.72
N ARG A 210 -6.44 -3.39 -28.15
CA ARG A 210 -5.55 -3.41 -29.33
C ARG A 210 -6.28 -3.47 -30.68
N GLY A 211 -7.56 -3.84 -30.72
CA GLY A 211 -8.25 -4.16 -31.98
C GLY A 211 -7.57 -5.31 -32.74
N PRO A 212 -8.17 -5.84 -33.83
CA PRO A 212 -7.44 -6.72 -34.73
C PRO A 212 -6.25 -5.93 -35.29
N SER A 213 -5.02 -6.44 -35.14
CA SER A 213 -3.81 -5.81 -35.65
C SER A 213 -4.05 -5.24 -37.05
N ALA A 214 -3.78 -3.95 -37.22
CA ALA A 214 -3.57 -3.33 -38.53
C ALA A 214 -2.28 -3.85 -39.22
N ASP A 215 -1.97 -5.13 -39.05
CA ASP A 215 -1.00 -5.88 -39.84
C ASP A 215 -1.77 -6.81 -40.79
N GLY A 216 -2.70 -6.21 -41.54
CA GLY A 216 -2.99 -6.64 -42.89
C GLY A 216 -1.78 -6.30 -43.75
N LYS A 217 -0.68 -7.06 -43.61
CA LYS A 217 0.38 -7.07 -44.62
C LYS A 217 -0.17 -7.90 -45.79
N PRO A 218 -0.57 -7.30 -46.93
CA PRO A 218 -0.66 -8.08 -48.14
C PRO A 218 0.74 -8.64 -48.41
N ALA A 219 0.78 -9.91 -48.82
CA ALA A 219 1.96 -10.52 -49.38
C ALA A 219 2.59 -9.54 -50.38
N LEU A 220 3.90 -9.30 -50.24
CA LEU A 220 4.72 -8.64 -51.24
C LEU A 220 4.50 -9.39 -52.56
N GLU A 221 3.58 -8.88 -53.38
CA GLU A 221 3.46 -9.21 -54.78
C GLU A 221 4.68 -8.56 -55.43
N GLU A 222 5.70 -9.38 -55.69
CA GLU A 222 6.78 -9.06 -56.62
C GLU A 222 6.17 -8.52 -57.91
N ARG A 223 6.19 -7.20 -58.09
CA ARG A 223 5.97 -6.62 -59.42
C ARG A 223 7.25 -6.82 -60.22
N PRO A 224 7.20 -7.50 -61.38
CA PRO A 224 8.33 -7.49 -62.30
C PRO A 224 8.50 -6.06 -62.86
N SER A 225 9.75 -5.59 -62.85
CA SER A 225 10.19 -4.33 -63.46
C SER A 225 9.92 -4.36 -64.97
N PRO A 226 9.22 -3.37 -65.56
CA PRO A 226 9.16 -3.22 -67.00
C PRO A 226 10.24 -2.24 -67.42
N ASP A 227 11.46 -2.75 -67.60
CA ASP A 227 12.49 -2.10 -68.39
C ASP A 227 13.22 -3.20 -69.15
N GLU A 228 12.69 -3.58 -70.31
CA GLU A 228 13.50 -4.03 -71.45
C GLU A 228 12.66 -3.99 -72.74
N ASP A 229 13.21 -3.23 -73.70
CA ASP A 229 13.11 -3.42 -75.14
C ASP A 229 11.87 -2.93 -75.92
N LEU A 230 11.88 -1.63 -76.21
CA LEU A 230 11.57 -1.16 -77.57
C LEU A 230 12.76 -1.48 -78.49
N LYS A 231 12.51 -2.34 -79.47
CA LYS A 231 13.21 -2.38 -80.76
C LYS A 231 12.25 -1.93 -81.86
#